data_AF-A0A7K9TJ97-F1
#
_entry.id   AF-A0A7K9TJ97-F1
#
_cell.length_a   1.000
_cell.length_b   1.000
_cell.length_c   1.000
_cell.angle_alpha   90.00
_cell.angle_beta   90.00
_cell.angle_gamma   90.00
#
_symmetry.space_group_name_H-M   'P 1'
#
loop_
_entity.id
_entity.type
_entity.pdbx_description
1 polymer ?
#
loop_
_entity_poly.entity_id
_entity_poly.type
_entity_poly.pdbx_seq_one_letter_code
_entity_poly.pdbx_strand_id
1 'polypeptide(L)'
;SLRRSKRNSDSTELAAQMNESVDVMDVIAICCPKYKDRPQIARVVEKTSKGFSVQWMAGSYSGSWTEAKRRDGRKLVPWVDTIKESDIIYKKIAL
;
A
#
# COMPACT_ATOMS: atom_id res chain seq x y z
N SER A 1 12.85 28.64 20.12
CA SER A 1 12.55 27.24 20.44
C SER A 1 13.12 26.36 19.33
N LEU A 2 14.21 25.65 19.61
CA LEU A 2 14.92 24.79 18.65
C LEU A 2 14.09 23.53 18.36
N ARG A 3 13.35 23.50 17.24
CA ARG A 3 12.87 22.23 16.68
C ARG A 3 14.03 21.57 15.95
N ARG A 4 14.79 20.79 16.70
CA ARG A 4 15.82 19.88 16.20
C ARG A 4 15.15 18.93 15.20
N SER A 5 15.33 19.15 13.90
CA SER A 5 14.88 18.23 12.85
C SER A 5 15.54 16.87 13.07
N LYS A 6 14.80 15.93 13.67
CA LYS A 6 15.21 14.53 13.80
C LYS A 6 14.96 13.82 12.46
N ARG A 7 15.70 14.20 11.42
CA ARG A 7 15.61 13.62 10.05
C ARG A 7 16.35 12.28 9.89
N ASN A 8 16.96 11.75 10.96
CA ASN A 8 17.84 10.58 10.89
C ASN A 8 17.28 9.33 11.61
N SER A 9 16.14 9.43 12.32
CA SER A 9 15.50 8.23 12.90
C SER A 9 14.65 7.48 11.88
N ASP A 10 14.07 8.20 10.91
CA ASP A 10 13.15 7.62 9.92
C ASP A 10 13.81 6.51 9.11
N SER A 11 15.00 6.70 8.53
CA SER A 11 15.58 5.72 7.60
C SER A 11 15.86 4.35 8.23
N THR A 12 16.30 4.31 9.49
CA THR A 12 16.56 3.06 10.23
C THR A 12 15.27 2.36 10.65
N GLU A 13 14.25 3.12 11.05
CA GLU A 13 12.94 2.56 11.40
C GLU A 13 12.23 2.03 10.15
N LEU A 14 12.33 2.74 9.03
CA LEU A 14 11.82 2.28 7.74
C LEU A 14 12.54 1.03 7.25
N ALA A 15 13.86 0.95 7.39
CA ALA A 15 14.61 -0.24 7.03
C ALA A 15 14.20 -1.45 7.88
N ALA A 16 14.02 -1.26 9.20
CA ALA A 16 13.50 -2.30 10.08
C ALA A 16 12.08 -2.73 9.67
N GLN A 17 11.22 -1.77 9.34
CA GLN A 17 9.85 -2.03 8.92
C GLN A 17 9.76 -2.75 7.56
N MET A 18 10.69 -2.53 6.63
CA MET A 18 10.75 -3.33 5.39
C MET A 18 11.17 -4.78 5.62
N ASN A 19 11.90 -5.08 6.71
CA ASN A 19 12.28 -6.44 7.07
C ASN A 19 11.12 -7.24 7.68
N GLU A 20 10.04 -6.57 8.08
CA GLU A 20 8.85 -7.25 8.59
C GLU A 20 8.10 -7.98 7.48
N SER A 21 7.54 -9.14 7.82
CA SER A 21 6.66 -9.88 6.93
C SER A 21 5.38 -9.08 6.64
N VAL A 22 4.87 -9.24 5.43
CA VAL A 22 3.55 -8.75 5.04
C VAL A 22 2.54 -9.86 5.25
N ASP A 23 1.45 -9.55 5.96
CA ASP A 23 0.37 -10.47 6.29
C ASP A 23 -0.96 -10.05 5.65
N VAL A 24 -1.94 -10.96 5.67
CA VAL A 24 -3.30 -10.66 5.19
C VAL A 24 -3.88 -9.56 6.08
N MET A 25 -4.63 -8.63 5.47
CA MET A 25 -5.14 -7.39 6.05
C MET A 25 -4.15 -6.24 6.21
N ASP A 26 -2.84 -6.47 6.08
CA ASP A 26 -1.87 -5.38 6.12
C ASP A 26 -2.14 -4.39 4.98
N VAL A 27 -1.98 -3.10 5.30
CA VAL A 27 -1.99 -2.04 4.31
C VAL A 27 -0.56 -1.71 3.91
N ILE A 28 -0.34 -1.60 2.61
CA ILE A 28 0.97 -1.40 2.00
C ILE A 28 0.91 -0.25 0.99
N ALA A 29 2.05 0.41 0.79
CA ALA A 29 2.25 1.32 -0.35
C ALA A 29 3.09 0.63 -1.42
N ILE A 30 2.69 0.81 -2.67
CA ILE A 30 3.29 0.17 -3.84
C ILE A 30 3.73 1.27 -4.79
N CYS A 31 5.01 1.25 -5.20
CA CYS A 31 5.49 2.16 -6.23
C CYS A 31 5.24 1.55 -7.61
N CYS A 32 4.22 2.06 -8.31
CA CYS A 32 3.89 1.58 -9.65
C CYS A 32 3.98 2.71 -10.69
N PRO A 33 5.19 3.16 -11.08
CA PRO A 33 5.38 4.35 -11.92
C PRO A 33 4.78 4.21 -13.34
N LYS A 34 4.46 2.98 -13.76
CA LYS A 34 3.86 2.68 -15.06
C LYS A 34 2.39 3.11 -15.17
N TYR A 35 1.66 3.23 -14.07
CA TYR A 35 0.21 3.48 -14.08
C TYR A 35 -0.15 4.68 -13.20
N LYS A 36 -0.22 5.87 -13.81
CA LYS A 36 -0.53 7.12 -13.09
C LYS A 36 -1.92 7.14 -12.45
N ASP A 37 -2.88 6.42 -13.02
CA ASP A 37 -4.26 6.37 -12.53
C ASP A 37 -4.51 5.23 -11.52
N ARG A 38 -3.47 4.43 -11.21
CA ARG A 38 -3.59 3.34 -10.25
C ARG A 38 -3.37 3.88 -8.83
N PRO A 39 -4.24 3.54 -7.87
CA PRO A 39 -3.98 3.85 -6.47
C PRO A 39 -2.63 3.30 -6.02
N GLN A 40 -1.98 3.95 -5.06
CA GLN A 40 -0.68 3.49 -4.55
C GLN A 40 -0.77 2.75 -3.22
N ILE A 41 -1.93 2.84 -2.56
CA ILE A 41 -2.19 2.19 -1.27
C ILE A 41 -3.10 0.99 -1.52
N ALA A 42 -2.77 -0.15 -0.95
CA ALA A 42 -3.55 -1.38 -1.08
C ALA A 42 -3.60 -2.15 0.22
N ARG A 43 -4.66 -2.94 0.41
CA ARG A 43 -4.79 -3.92 1.47
C ARG A 43 -4.51 -5.32 0.94
N VAL A 44 -3.73 -6.10 1.66
CA VAL A 44 -3.48 -7.50 1.31
C VAL A 44 -4.72 -8.33 1.58
N VAL A 45 -5.18 -9.06 0.57
CA VAL A 45 -6.33 -9.95 0.65
C VAL A 45 -5.88 -11.39 0.84
N GLU A 46 -4.81 -11.79 0.15
CA GLU A 46 -4.34 -13.17 0.16
C GLU A 46 -2.84 -13.24 -0.17
N LYS A 47 -2.13 -14.17 0.47
CA LYS A 47 -0.77 -14.57 0.06
C LYS A 47 -0.86 -15.62 -1.03
N THR A 48 -0.12 -15.41 -2.12
CA THR A 48 -0.05 -16.33 -3.25
C THR A 48 1.39 -16.85 -3.40
N SER A 49 1.60 -17.90 -4.18
CA SER A 49 2.94 -18.43 -4.45
C SER A 49 3.88 -17.44 -5.16
N LYS A 50 3.34 -16.36 -5.75
CA LYS A 50 4.09 -15.37 -6.54
C LYS A 50 4.13 -13.96 -5.91
N GLY A 51 3.58 -13.79 -4.71
CA GLY A 51 3.42 -12.50 -4.05
C GLY A 51 2.05 -12.39 -3.38
N PHE A 52 1.32 -11.31 -3.64
CA PHE A 52 0.06 -11.02 -2.94
C PHE A 52 -1.07 -10.66 -3.90
N SER A 53 -2.28 -11.08 -3.56
CA SER A 53 -3.51 -10.49 -4.07
C SER A 53 -3.86 -9.30 -3.19
N VAL A 54 -4.10 -8.13 -3.79
CA VAL A 54 -4.34 -6.89 -3.06
C VAL A 54 -5.58 -6.17 -3.57
N GLN A 55 -6.34 -5.60 -2.64
CA GLN A 55 -7.46 -4.70 -2.91
C GLN A 55 -6.95 -3.26 -2.80
N TRP A 56 -6.99 -2.52 -3.91
CA TRP A 56 -6.58 -1.11 -3.89
C TRP A 56 -7.47 -0.28 -2.98
N MET A 57 -6.89 0.75 -2.37
CA MET A 57 -7.56 1.67 -1.46
C MET A 57 -7.62 3.06 -2.10
N ALA A 58 -8.76 3.73 -1.98
CA ALA A 58 -8.98 5.10 -2.41
C ALA A 58 -9.38 5.96 -1.21
N GLY A 59 -8.78 7.13 -1.09
CA GLY A 59 -8.96 8.04 0.03
C GLY A 59 -7.95 9.17 -0.01
N SER A 60 -7.84 9.88 1.10
CA SER A 60 -6.84 10.94 1.30
C SER A 60 -6.27 10.82 2.71
N TYR A 61 -5.09 11.39 2.95
CA TYR A 61 -4.46 11.35 4.28
C TYR A 61 -5.25 12.06 5.38
N SER A 62 -6.16 12.96 5.01
CA SER A 62 -7.04 13.68 5.94
C SER A 62 -8.47 13.13 5.97
N GLY A 63 -8.74 12.05 5.22
CA GLY A 63 -10.07 11.48 5.06
C GLY A 63 -10.05 9.96 5.22
N SER A 64 -11.24 9.35 5.11
CA SER A 64 -11.37 7.90 5.19
C SER A 64 -10.81 7.22 3.95
N TRP A 65 -10.06 6.13 4.16
CA TRP A 65 -9.69 5.21 3.08
C TRP A 65 -10.72 4.10 2.93
N THR A 66 -11.14 3.84 1.71
CA THR A 66 -12.14 2.83 1.36
C THR A 66 -11.64 1.95 0.22
N GLU A 67 -12.24 0.78 0.04
CA GLU A 67 -11.89 -0.11 -1.05
C GLU A 67 -12.18 0.54 -2.40
N ALA A 68 -11.14 0.67 -3.22
CA ALA A 68 -11.24 1.22 -4.55
C ALA A 68 -12.01 0.27 -5.47
N LYS A 69 -12.79 0.85 -6.37
CA LYS A 69 -13.51 0.11 -7.41
C LYS A 69 -13.07 0.61 -8.78
N ARG A 70 -12.98 -0.31 -9.74
CA ARG A 70 -12.74 0.03 -11.15
C ARG A 70 -13.96 -0.31 -11.99
N ARG A 71 -14.07 0.33 -13.14
CA ARG A 71 -15.10 -0.02 -14.13
C ARG A 71 -14.73 -1.34 -14.81
N ASP A 72 -15.69 -2.23 -14.86
CA ASP A 72 -15.67 -3.45 -15.68
C ASP A 72 -16.99 -3.50 -16.47
N GLY A 73 -16.90 -3.11 -17.74
CA GLY A 73 -18.05 -2.77 -18.56
C GLY A 73 -18.93 -1.71 -17.88
N ARG A 74 -20.19 -2.08 -17.58
CA ARG A 74 -21.16 -1.20 -16.92
C ARG A 74 -21.11 -1.25 -15.39
N LYS A 75 -20.40 -2.21 -14.79
CA LYS A 75 -20.36 -2.42 -13.34
C LYS A 75 -19.13 -1.77 -12.72
N LEU A 76 -19.24 -1.40 -11.45
CA LEU A 76 -18.09 -1.09 -10.60
C LEU A 76 -17.76 -2.35 -9.81
N VAL A 77 -16.54 -2.84 -9.96
CA VAL A 77 -16.05 -4.05 -9.29
C VAL A 77 -14.89 -3.68 -8.37
N PRO A 78 -14.67 -4.44 -7.28
CA PRO A 78 -13.48 -4.27 -6.44
C PRO A 78 -12.22 -4.29 -7.30
N TRP A 79 -11.36 -3.29 -7.14
CA TRP A 79 -10.11 -3.23 -7.86
C TRP A 79 -9.06 -4.08 -7.14
N VAL A 80 -9.00 -5.35 -7.56
CA VAL A 80 -8.01 -6.32 -7.10
C VAL A 80 -6.92 -6.50 -8.15
N ASP A 81 -5.66 -6.57 -7.73
CA ASP A 81 -4.52 -6.90 -8.59
C ASP A 81 -3.55 -7.86 -7.86
N THR A 82 -2.64 -8.48 -8.61
CA THR A 82 -1.53 -9.27 -8.07
C THR A 82 -0.23 -8.46 -8.13
N ILE A 83 0.52 -8.45 -7.02
CA ILE A 83 1.80 -7.74 -6.90
C ILE A 83 2.88 -8.63 -6.32
N LYS A 84 4.15 -8.29 -6.57
CA LYS A 84 5.30 -8.94 -5.93
C LYS A 84 5.66 -8.18 -4.66
N GLU A 85 6.31 -8.86 -3.72
CA GLU A 85 6.83 -8.19 -2.52
C GLU A 85 7.85 -7.09 -2.87
N SER A 86 8.64 -7.28 -3.94
CA SER A 86 9.60 -6.29 -4.43
C SER A 86 8.98 -4.97 -4.90
N ASP A 87 7.66 -4.94 -5.15
CA ASP A 87 6.95 -3.74 -5.58
C ASP A 87 6.54 -2.86 -4.39
N ILE A 88 6.63 -3.38 -3.17
CA ILE A 88 6.21 -2.74 -1.93
C ILE A 88 7.30 -1.76 -1.47
N ILE A 89 6.90 -0.51 -1.25
CA ILE A 89 7.79 0.55 -0.77
C ILE A 89 7.51 0.97 0.66
N TYR A 90 6.36 0.60 1.23
CA TYR A 90 6.02 0.73 2.66
C TYR A 90 5.08 -0.39 3.10
N LYS A 91 5.29 -0.91 4.32
CA LYS A 91 4.53 -2.00 4.92
C LYS A 91 3.81 -1.53 6.19
N LYS A 92 2.68 -2.17 6.54
CA LYS A 92 1.94 -1.98 7.80
C LYS A 92 1.52 -0.52 8.08
N ILE A 93 0.92 0.10 7.06
CA ILE A 93 0.38 1.46 7.17
C ILE A 93 -0.90 1.43 8.02
N ALA A 94 -1.01 2.34 8.98
CA ALA A 94 -2.27 2.59 9.68
C ALA A 94 -3.10 3.60 8.87
N LEU A 95 -4.32 3.21 8.48
CA LEU A 95 -5.29 4.04 7.73
C LEU A 95 -6.55 4.32 8.54
#